data_AF-A0A0D0T8T5-F1
#
_entry.id   AF-A0A0D0T8T5-F1
#
_cell.length_a   1.000
_cell.length_b   1.000
_cell.length_c   1.000
_cell.angle_alpha   90.00
_cell.angle_beta   90.00
_cell.angle_gamma   90.00
#
_symmetry.space_group_name_H-M   'P 1'
#
loop_
_entity.id
_entity.type
_entity.pdbx_description
1 polymer ?
#
loop_
_entity_poly.entity_id
_entity_poly.type
_entity_poly.pdbx_seq_one_letter_code
_entity_poly.pdbx_strand_id
1 'polypeptide(L)'
;MSKRLSRRKQREAEELESLKAPISPPEGLVGEREESEDESPQPVVSVPANAFAALEEENSNEDDVTEEELHTPAVIAEKSKKKNKKKKSKKKEKESDPFAGLDEVDRALAELKLRNLLSVDPKNLDADAELRRFFGSKVIASSAQPALLVDIGAASDYAERALYAFDRCLMPAFSVVSGTSRLDFDRVENRPLFTALHRIISYLGRRGCWATAFNFAKLLFSLDPEGDHHGAAFWLDFLAIKSGNSSWLLSMIDQGDSQPAVASWLAYPGMAYAKALALRMEEEKSKNQEDHTASDQALREAITDFPQIVVPLADKIGASLPEGVRSEALFNVEAGYSDSPSNSIHVLSHIYVSRSEALWKDANRLQWFENQVAHALPELYSESSKLARDDILALIQAPRDPVDDSINVPSFICRHVLCSENTSWLAFLPPVITSRPFHSFDPLPPTTAISIYDSSYFSGVRPSRRGGVAANGRPEGAWQMMNTFVEQIFDAVEQDPGNWRERVQALWQQLETENDMGRVPQAERNNMYEGLIRLAENVANGLNAQGAVNPGAMPGAFPNAGGNH
;
A
#
# COMPACT_ATOMS: atom_id res chain seq x y z
N MET A 1 -30.74 -47.45 -0.99
CA MET A 1 -30.26 -46.14 -0.48
C MET A 1 -31.20 -45.61 0.60
N SER A 2 -31.04 -45.94 1.88
CA SER A 2 -31.89 -45.38 2.96
C SER A 2 -31.42 -45.82 4.36
N LYS A 3 -30.43 -45.13 4.94
CA LYS A 3 -30.13 -45.20 6.40
C LYS A 3 -29.52 -43.90 6.97
N ARG A 4 -28.81 -43.11 6.14
CA ARG A 4 -28.25 -41.82 6.58
C ARG A 4 -29.24 -40.65 6.54
N LEU A 5 -30.23 -40.69 5.65
CA LEU A 5 -31.27 -39.66 5.50
C LEU A 5 -32.31 -39.64 6.63
N SER A 6 -32.55 -40.77 7.32
CA SER A 6 -33.52 -40.81 8.44
C SER A 6 -32.94 -40.25 9.74
N ARG A 7 -31.63 -40.42 9.99
CA ARG A 7 -30.97 -39.93 11.21
C ARG A 7 -30.89 -38.40 11.27
N ARG A 8 -30.77 -37.73 10.12
CA ARG A 8 -30.76 -36.27 10.06
C ARG A 8 -32.14 -35.69 10.39
N LYS A 9 -33.20 -36.27 9.84
CA LYS A 9 -34.59 -35.90 10.15
C LYS A 9 -34.97 -36.17 11.61
N GLN A 10 -34.40 -37.21 12.23
CA GLN A 10 -34.62 -37.51 13.65
C GLN A 10 -33.95 -36.48 14.57
N ARG A 11 -32.76 -35.99 14.22
CA ARG A 11 -32.08 -34.94 14.99
C ARG A 11 -32.76 -33.58 14.87
N GLU A 12 -33.21 -33.22 13.67
CA GLU A 12 -33.97 -31.97 13.44
C GLU A 12 -35.32 -31.97 14.19
N ALA A 13 -35.92 -33.14 14.42
CA ALA A 13 -37.14 -33.28 15.21
C ALA A 13 -36.88 -33.15 16.73
N GLU A 14 -35.80 -33.74 17.25
CA GLU A 14 -35.38 -33.60 18.66
C GLU A 14 -34.99 -32.15 19.01
N GLU A 15 -34.35 -31.43 18.08
CA GLU A 15 -33.94 -30.04 18.28
C GLU A 15 -35.16 -29.10 18.39
N LEU A 16 -36.18 -29.32 17.55
CA LEU A 16 -37.45 -28.57 17.61
C LEU A 16 -38.28 -28.89 18.86
N GLU A 17 -38.13 -30.07 19.44
CA GLU A 17 -38.80 -30.46 20.68
C GLU A 17 -38.09 -29.86 21.90
N SER A 18 -36.77 -29.71 21.85
CA SER A 18 -35.97 -29.04 22.90
C SER A 18 -36.25 -27.52 22.99
N LEU A 19 -36.65 -26.89 21.89
CA LEU A 19 -37.02 -25.47 21.79
C LEU A 19 -38.44 -25.16 22.30
N LYS A 20 -39.24 -26.19 22.64
CA LYS A 20 -40.61 -26.02 23.16
C LYS A 20 -40.72 -26.01 24.69
N ALA A 21 -39.60 -26.14 25.41
CA ALA A 21 -39.61 -26.05 26.87
C ALA A 21 -39.74 -24.58 27.34
N PRO A 22 -40.67 -24.25 28.26
CA PRO A 22 -40.86 -22.88 28.72
C PRO A 22 -39.75 -22.42 29.67
N ILE A 23 -39.17 -21.26 29.37
CA ILE A 23 -38.16 -20.57 30.18
C ILE A 23 -38.86 -19.83 31.34
N SER A 24 -38.54 -20.18 32.58
CA SER A 24 -38.85 -19.39 33.77
C SER A 24 -37.70 -18.44 34.11
N PRO A 25 -37.94 -17.16 34.47
CA PRO A 25 -36.88 -16.21 34.79
C PRO A 25 -36.51 -16.28 36.28
N PRO A 26 -35.28 -15.85 36.64
CA PRO A 26 -35.15 -15.16 37.92
C PRO A 26 -34.42 -13.81 37.81
N GLU A 27 -34.88 -12.97 38.73
CA GLU A 27 -34.46 -11.61 39.07
C GLU A 27 -33.10 -11.59 39.81
N GLY A 28 -32.33 -10.52 39.59
CA GLY A 28 -31.87 -9.58 40.63
C GLY A 28 -30.95 -10.02 41.79
N LEU A 29 -29.86 -9.24 41.91
CA LEU A 29 -29.15 -8.77 43.13
C LEU A 29 -27.85 -9.48 43.60
N VAL A 30 -26.75 -8.72 43.48
CA VAL A 30 -25.76 -8.30 44.51
C VAL A 30 -25.27 -9.32 45.54
N GLY A 31 -23.94 -9.48 45.65
CA GLY A 31 -23.27 -9.98 46.85
C GLY A 31 -21.78 -10.30 46.67
N GLU A 32 -20.91 -9.53 47.35
CA GLU A 32 -19.46 -9.69 47.48
C GLU A 32 -19.02 -10.85 48.41
N ARG A 33 -17.72 -11.20 48.36
CA ARG A 33 -16.85 -11.83 49.41
C ARG A 33 -17.09 -13.32 49.73
N GLU A 34 -16.14 -14.12 50.20
CA GLU A 34 -14.67 -14.24 50.27
C GLU A 34 -14.41 -15.65 50.88
N GLU A 35 -13.26 -16.24 50.54
CA GLU A 35 -12.43 -17.15 51.37
C GLU A 35 -12.72 -18.65 51.69
N SER A 36 -11.57 -19.36 51.72
CA SER A 36 -11.15 -20.57 52.46
C SER A 36 -11.54 -21.96 51.90
N GLU A 37 -10.58 -22.74 51.35
CA GLU A 37 -9.56 -23.63 51.97
C GLU A 37 -10.15 -24.99 52.45
N ASP A 38 -9.73 -26.11 51.85
CA ASP A 38 -8.85 -27.14 52.48
C ASP A 38 -8.63 -28.38 51.56
N GLU A 39 -7.62 -29.18 51.91
CA GLU A 39 -6.66 -29.92 51.08
C GLU A 39 -6.86 -31.48 51.01
N SER A 40 -6.65 -32.07 49.81
CA SER A 40 -6.11 -33.43 49.47
C SER A 40 -6.83 -34.75 49.89
N PRO A 41 -6.59 -35.95 49.23
CA PRO A 41 -5.44 -36.36 48.39
C PRO A 41 -5.75 -37.05 47.02
N GLN A 42 -4.72 -37.15 46.17
CA GLN A 42 -4.71 -37.71 44.80
C GLN A 42 -4.89 -39.24 44.69
N PRO A 43 -5.16 -39.78 43.48
CA PRO A 43 -4.05 -40.29 42.65
C PRO A 43 -4.14 -40.01 41.12
N VAL A 44 -2.97 -39.66 40.57
CA VAL A 44 -2.38 -39.82 39.22
C VAL A 44 -3.19 -40.53 38.12
N VAL A 45 -3.50 -39.84 36.98
CA VAL A 45 -3.48 -40.38 35.59
C VAL A 45 -3.24 -39.26 34.54
N SER A 46 -2.25 -39.51 33.68
CA SER A 46 -1.77 -38.92 32.41
C SER A 46 -2.51 -37.81 31.63
N VAL A 47 -1.71 -36.83 31.20
CA VAL A 47 -1.92 -35.84 30.12
C VAL A 47 -1.82 -36.50 28.73
N PRO A 48 -2.67 -36.18 27.73
CA PRO A 48 -2.45 -36.62 26.35
C PRO A 48 -1.56 -35.64 25.57
N ALA A 49 -0.56 -36.22 24.91
CA ALA A 49 0.46 -35.57 24.10
C ALA A 49 0.00 -35.23 22.67
N ASN A 50 0.62 -34.16 22.18
CA ASN A 50 0.67 -33.61 20.82
C ASN A 50 0.59 -34.65 19.68
N ALA A 51 -0.42 -34.49 18.83
CA ALA A 51 -0.68 -35.30 17.63
C ALA A 51 0.05 -34.78 16.37
N PHE A 52 1.35 -34.47 16.48
CA PHE A 52 2.15 -34.00 15.33
C PHE A 52 3.42 -34.82 15.04
N ALA A 53 3.65 -35.91 15.78
CA ALA A 53 4.86 -36.75 15.67
C ALA A 53 4.68 -38.00 14.78
N ALA A 54 3.91 -37.92 13.67
CA ALA A 54 3.55 -39.10 12.88
C ALA A 54 3.69 -38.94 11.36
N LEU A 55 4.53 -38.01 10.87
CA LEU A 55 4.78 -37.87 9.42
C LEU A 55 6.26 -37.67 9.06
N GLU A 56 7.17 -38.14 9.91
CA GLU A 56 8.57 -38.34 9.51
C GLU A 56 8.83 -39.85 9.42
N GLU A 57 9.22 -40.27 8.21
CA GLU A 57 9.90 -41.50 7.79
C GLU A 57 9.18 -42.28 6.69
N GLU A 58 9.68 -42.09 5.46
CA GLU A 58 9.97 -43.09 4.41
C GLU A 58 9.79 -42.48 3.00
N ASN A 59 10.90 -42.05 2.40
CA ASN A 59 11.28 -42.54 1.07
C ASN A 59 12.72 -42.17 0.74
N SER A 60 13.60 -43.17 0.84
CA SER A 60 14.87 -43.28 0.15
C SER A 60 14.63 -43.70 -1.31
N ASN A 61 15.25 -43.02 -2.27
CA ASN A 61 15.94 -43.65 -3.39
C ASN A 61 16.81 -42.64 -4.14
N GLU A 62 18.03 -43.09 -4.39
CA GLU A 62 19.14 -42.47 -5.12
C GLU A 62 18.83 -42.33 -6.62
N ASP A 63 19.43 -41.32 -7.26
CA ASP A 63 19.98 -41.44 -8.60
C ASP A 63 21.12 -40.41 -8.78
N ASP A 64 22.21 -40.92 -9.33
CA ASP A 64 23.58 -40.41 -9.45
C ASP A 64 23.81 -39.81 -10.86
N VAL A 65 24.41 -38.62 -10.99
CA VAL A 65 25.10 -38.16 -12.22
C VAL A 65 26.21 -37.12 -11.89
N THR A 66 27.42 -37.64 -11.74
CA THR A 66 28.75 -37.22 -12.27
C THR A 66 29.13 -35.75 -12.51
N GLU A 67 30.32 -35.42 -11.99
CA GLU A 67 31.20 -34.27 -12.21
C GLU A 67 31.67 -34.07 -13.67
N GLU A 68 31.87 -32.81 -14.08
CA GLU A 68 32.96 -32.43 -15.01
C GLU A 68 33.55 -31.06 -14.61
N GLU A 69 34.85 -31.06 -14.29
CA GLU A 69 35.74 -29.89 -14.21
C GLU A 69 36.04 -29.35 -15.61
N LEU A 70 36.29 -28.03 -15.76
CA LEU A 70 37.45 -27.57 -16.57
C LEU A 70 37.80 -26.07 -16.38
N HIS A 71 38.99 -25.87 -15.82
CA HIS A 71 40.04 -24.89 -16.12
C HIS A 71 39.76 -23.40 -16.42
N THR A 72 40.38 -22.57 -15.57
CA THR A 72 40.94 -21.23 -15.83
C THR A 72 41.96 -21.22 -16.99
N PRO A 73 42.29 -20.03 -17.53
CA PRO A 73 43.59 -19.46 -17.14
C PRO A 73 43.60 -17.94 -16.89
N ALA A 74 44.46 -17.55 -15.95
CA ALA A 74 45.04 -16.21 -15.76
C ALA A 74 45.93 -15.83 -16.98
N VAL A 75 46.42 -14.62 -17.26
CA VAL A 75 47.18 -13.58 -16.53
C VAL A 75 47.19 -12.35 -17.50
N ILE A 76 47.25 -11.07 -17.10
CA ILE A 76 48.47 -10.22 -17.07
C ILE A 76 48.08 -8.79 -16.65
N ALA A 77 48.91 -8.23 -15.76
CA ALA A 77 48.87 -6.89 -15.18
C ALA A 77 49.54 -5.81 -16.06
N GLU A 78 49.28 -4.52 -15.81
CA GLU A 78 50.29 -3.53 -15.33
C GLU A 78 49.81 -2.04 -15.32
N LYS A 79 49.89 -1.44 -14.11
CA LYS A 79 50.56 -0.17 -13.70
C LYS A 79 50.31 1.19 -14.41
N SER A 80 49.68 2.10 -13.64
CA SER A 80 50.13 3.43 -13.16
C SER A 80 50.77 4.49 -14.10
N LYS A 81 50.27 5.76 -14.06
CA LYS A 81 51.02 6.96 -13.59
C LYS A 81 50.21 8.28 -13.61
N LYS A 82 50.66 9.20 -12.75
CA LYS A 82 50.10 10.49 -12.27
C LYS A 82 50.26 11.70 -13.21
N LYS A 83 49.30 12.64 -13.04
CA LYS A 83 49.35 14.13 -12.99
C LYS A 83 49.65 14.95 -14.25
N ASN A 84 48.74 15.89 -14.56
CA ASN A 84 49.09 17.32 -14.56
C ASN A 84 47.90 18.30 -14.44
N LYS A 85 48.20 19.46 -13.88
CA LYS A 85 47.33 20.53 -13.38
C LYS A 85 47.22 21.66 -14.41
N LYS A 86 46.02 22.20 -14.69
CA LYS A 86 45.86 23.58 -15.23
C LYS A 86 44.52 24.21 -14.83
N LYS A 87 44.52 25.55 -14.82
CA LYS A 87 43.73 26.45 -13.96
C LYS A 87 42.71 27.24 -14.81
N LYS A 88 41.53 27.47 -14.22
CA LYS A 88 40.68 28.70 -14.24
C LYS A 88 39.75 28.98 -15.46
N SER A 89 38.43 29.08 -15.22
CA SER A 89 37.62 30.33 -15.31
C SER A 89 36.15 30.13 -14.92
N LYS A 90 35.52 31.18 -14.36
CA LYS A 90 34.12 31.28 -13.86
C LYS A 90 33.14 31.67 -14.98
N LYS A 91 31.94 31.07 -15.06
CA LYS A 91 30.61 31.77 -15.08
C LYS A 91 29.37 30.86 -15.21
N LYS A 92 28.38 31.16 -14.34
CA LYS A 92 26.91 31.08 -14.44
C LYS A 92 26.19 29.72 -14.40
N GLU A 93 25.32 29.61 -13.39
CA GLU A 93 24.36 28.56 -13.05
C GLU A 93 23.34 28.28 -14.15
N LYS A 94 23.18 26.98 -14.41
CA LYS A 94 22.01 26.28 -14.98
C LYS A 94 22.00 24.89 -14.33
N GLU A 95 20.79 24.37 -14.07
CA GLU A 95 20.47 23.08 -13.44
C GLU A 95 21.61 22.04 -13.53
N SER A 96 22.09 21.61 -12.36
CA SER A 96 23.14 20.59 -12.27
C SER A 96 22.55 19.22 -12.57
N ASP A 97 22.78 18.77 -13.80
CA ASP A 97 22.73 17.35 -14.16
C ASP A 97 23.65 16.57 -13.18
N PRO A 98 23.14 15.59 -12.41
CA PRO A 98 23.93 14.84 -11.42
C PRO A 98 25.10 14.05 -12.03
N PHE A 99 25.16 13.97 -13.37
CA PHE A 99 26.19 13.25 -14.12
C PHE A 99 27.31 14.15 -14.67
N ALA A 100 27.36 15.43 -14.30
CA ALA A 100 28.39 16.35 -14.76
C ALA A 100 29.78 16.04 -14.16
N GLY A 101 30.45 15.00 -14.69
CA GLY A 101 31.82 14.66 -14.34
C GLY A 101 32.23 13.18 -14.44
N LEU A 102 31.31 12.27 -14.74
CA LEU A 102 31.62 10.85 -14.96
C LEU A 102 31.83 10.57 -16.46
N ASP A 103 32.85 9.78 -16.79
CA ASP A 103 33.07 9.31 -18.16
C ASP A 103 31.84 8.47 -18.60
N GLU A 104 31.42 8.59 -19.86
CA GLU A 104 30.22 7.91 -20.41
C GLU A 104 30.22 6.39 -20.13
N VAL A 105 31.42 5.80 -20.04
CA VAL A 105 31.65 4.39 -19.73
C VAL A 105 31.29 4.05 -18.28
N ASP A 106 31.65 4.90 -17.32
CA ASP A 106 31.37 4.68 -15.90
C ASP A 106 29.88 4.83 -15.60
N ARG A 107 29.22 5.77 -16.28
CA ARG A 107 27.76 5.93 -16.22
C ARG A 107 27.05 4.68 -16.77
N ALA A 108 27.45 4.19 -17.93
CA ALA A 108 26.87 2.98 -18.52
C ALA A 108 27.10 1.74 -17.63
N LEU A 109 28.27 1.63 -16.99
CA LEU A 109 28.56 0.55 -16.05
C LEU A 109 27.67 0.64 -14.80
N ALA A 110 27.49 1.84 -14.25
CA ALA A 110 26.63 2.06 -13.09
C ALA A 110 25.16 1.77 -13.40
N GLU A 111 24.66 2.20 -14.56
CA GLU A 111 23.30 1.89 -15.03
C GLU A 111 23.09 0.39 -15.24
N LEU A 112 24.08 -0.32 -15.80
CA LEU A 112 24.02 -1.77 -15.97
C LEU A 112 24.05 -2.50 -14.62
N LYS A 113 24.82 -2.01 -13.65
CA LYS A 113 24.85 -2.55 -12.29
C LYS A 113 23.51 -2.33 -11.58
N LEU A 114 22.92 -1.14 -11.69
CA LEU A 114 21.60 -0.84 -11.14
C LEU A 114 20.53 -1.73 -11.77
N ARG A 115 20.53 -1.86 -13.10
CA ARG A 115 19.62 -2.76 -13.83
C ARG A 115 19.70 -4.19 -13.29
N ASN A 116 20.90 -4.73 -13.11
CA ASN A 116 21.08 -6.08 -12.62
C ASN A 116 20.58 -6.23 -11.18
N LEU A 117 20.79 -5.23 -10.32
CA LEU A 117 20.26 -5.26 -8.96
C LEU A 117 18.74 -5.13 -8.91
N LEU A 118 18.13 -4.37 -9.83
CA LEU A 118 16.67 -4.22 -9.94
C LEU A 118 15.99 -5.40 -10.64
N SER A 119 16.74 -6.27 -11.33
CA SER A 119 16.17 -7.47 -11.94
C SER A 119 15.48 -8.35 -10.91
N VAL A 120 14.35 -8.93 -11.27
CA VAL A 120 13.49 -9.69 -10.34
C VAL A 120 13.60 -11.17 -10.66
N ASP A 121 13.74 -12.02 -9.65
CA ASP A 121 13.89 -13.47 -9.88
C ASP A 121 12.55 -14.09 -10.27
N PRO A 122 12.39 -14.62 -11.50
CA PRO A 122 11.10 -15.12 -11.98
C PRO A 122 10.64 -16.38 -11.22
N LYS A 123 11.59 -17.14 -10.65
CA LYS A 123 11.30 -18.30 -9.79
C LYS A 123 10.49 -17.93 -8.55
N ASN A 124 10.66 -16.70 -8.06
CA ASN A 124 9.99 -16.20 -6.87
C ASN A 124 8.70 -15.43 -7.18
N LEU A 125 8.38 -15.20 -8.47
CA LEU A 125 7.19 -14.49 -8.95
C LEU A 125 6.10 -15.42 -9.49
N ASP A 126 6.08 -16.70 -9.11
CA ASP A 126 5.14 -17.68 -9.66
C ASP A 126 3.71 -17.46 -9.12
N ALA A 127 2.97 -16.60 -9.81
CA ALA A 127 1.55 -16.35 -9.54
C ALA A 127 0.72 -17.64 -9.68
N ASP A 128 1.08 -18.56 -10.58
CA ASP A 128 0.36 -19.82 -10.76
C ASP A 128 0.59 -20.77 -9.56
N ALA A 129 1.79 -20.79 -8.97
CA ALA A 129 2.08 -21.54 -7.75
C ALA A 129 1.34 -20.96 -6.54
N GLU A 130 1.31 -19.64 -6.37
CA GLU A 130 0.52 -18.98 -5.33
C GLU A 130 -0.98 -19.26 -5.52
N LEU A 131 -1.52 -19.10 -6.74
CA LEU A 131 -2.92 -19.40 -7.06
C LEU A 131 -3.27 -20.89 -6.83
N ARG A 132 -2.39 -21.84 -7.19
CA ARG A 132 -2.59 -23.28 -6.92
C ARG A 132 -2.56 -23.61 -5.43
N ARG A 133 -1.77 -22.86 -4.65
CA ARG A 133 -1.67 -23.00 -3.19
C ARG A 133 -2.91 -22.43 -2.48
N PHE A 134 -3.53 -21.40 -3.05
CA PHE A 134 -4.72 -20.73 -2.49
C PHE A 134 -6.06 -21.35 -2.91
N PHE A 135 -6.26 -21.64 -4.20
CA PHE A 135 -7.57 -22.07 -4.69
C PHE A 135 -7.77 -23.59 -4.74
N GLY A 136 -6.68 -24.36 -4.62
CA GLY A 136 -6.68 -25.77 -5.00
C GLY A 136 -7.15 -25.95 -6.45
N SER A 137 -7.19 -27.17 -6.96
CA SER A 137 -7.62 -27.42 -8.35
C SER A 137 -9.12 -27.17 -8.62
N LYS A 138 -9.91 -26.76 -7.61
CA LYS A 138 -11.35 -26.49 -7.74
C LYS A 138 -11.87 -25.56 -6.64
N VAL A 139 -12.01 -24.25 -6.89
CA VAL A 139 -13.17 -23.48 -6.39
C VAL A 139 -13.46 -22.28 -7.31
N ILE A 140 -14.38 -22.49 -8.26
CA ILE A 140 -15.30 -21.46 -8.73
C ILE A 140 -16.64 -21.82 -8.08
N ALA A 141 -17.03 -21.10 -7.03
CA ALA A 141 -18.43 -20.86 -6.61
C ALA A 141 -18.52 -20.53 -5.11
N SER A 142 -18.49 -19.24 -4.77
CA SER A 142 -19.37 -18.69 -3.73
C SER A 142 -19.40 -17.17 -3.82
N SER A 143 -20.58 -16.69 -4.21
CA SER A 143 -20.99 -15.29 -4.18
C SER A 143 -21.49 -14.88 -2.80
N ALA A 144 -21.31 -13.60 -2.50
CA ALA A 144 -22.13 -12.72 -1.65
C ALA A 144 -21.62 -12.39 -0.23
N GLN A 145 -21.59 -11.06 -0.01
CA GLN A 145 -21.61 -10.24 1.21
C GLN A 145 -20.27 -9.80 1.84
N PRO A 146 -19.90 -8.50 1.74
CA PRO A 146 -18.84 -7.92 2.54
C PRO A 146 -19.45 -7.39 3.85
N ALA A 147 -19.15 -8.07 4.96
CA ALA A 147 -19.25 -7.47 6.28
C ALA A 147 -18.05 -6.51 6.47
N LEU A 148 -18.33 -5.35 7.06
CA LEU A 148 -17.37 -4.31 7.45
C LEU A 148 -16.40 -4.83 8.52
N LEU A 149 -15.42 -5.58 8.05
CA LEU A 149 -14.13 -5.94 8.66
C LEU A 149 -13.42 -6.60 7.48
N VAL A 150 -12.54 -5.85 6.80
CA VAL A 150 -11.86 -6.31 5.59
C VAL A 150 -11.21 -7.66 5.91
N ASP A 151 -11.80 -8.74 5.40
CA ASP A 151 -11.19 -10.07 5.47
C ASP A 151 -9.88 -9.97 4.70
N ILE A 152 -8.76 -10.05 5.42
CA ILE A 152 -7.40 -9.94 4.89
C ILE A 152 -7.21 -10.99 3.77
N GLY A 153 -7.85 -12.15 3.88
CA GLY A 153 -7.87 -13.17 2.83
C GLY A 153 -8.49 -12.64 1.55
N ALA A 154 -9.72 -12.12 1.62
CA ALA A 154 -10.40 -11.53 0.46
C ALA A 154 -9.64 -10.32 -0.12
N ALA A 155 -9.05 -9.48 0.73
CA ALA A 155 -8.25 -8.33 0.28
C ALA A 155 -7.01 -8.76 -0.50
N SER A 156 -6.34 -9.83 -0.05
CA SER A 156 -5.21 -10.42 -0.76
C SER A 156 -5.62 -11.02 -2.11
N ASP A 157 -6.75 -11.71 -2.19
CA ASP A 157 -7.31 -12.23 -3.46
C ASP A 157 -7.58 -11.10 -4.46
N TYR A 158 -8.09 -9.95 -4.00
CA TYR A 158 -8.33 -8.81 -4.88
C TYR A 158 -7.03 -8.19 -5.40
N ALA A 159 -5.98 -8.12 -4.57
CA ALA A 159 -4.66 -7.67 -5.00
C ALA A 159 -4.07 -8.62 -6.06
N GLU A 160 -4.15 -9.94 -5.82
CA GLU A 160 -3.70 -10.96 -6.79
C GLU A 160 -4.46 -10.88 -8.11
N ARG A 161 -5.79 -10.72 -8.08
CA ARG A 161 -6.61 -10.56 -9.29
C ARG A 161 -6.28 -9.28 -10.06
N ALA A 162 -6.00 -8.19 -9.36
CA ALA A 162 -5.58 -6.94 -10.00
C ALA A 162 -4.24 -7.12 -10.72
N LEU A 163 -3.25 -7.73 -10.05
CA LEU A 163 -1.95 -8.02 -10.65
C LEU A 163 -2.07 -8.98 -11.84
N TYR A 164 -2.91 -10.00 -11.74
CA TYR A 164 -3.20 -10.89 -12.85
C TYR A 164 -3.79 -10.12 -14.05
N ALA A 165 -4.76 -9.23 -13.81
CA ALA A 165 -5.33 -8.41 -14.88
C ALA A 165 -4.28 -7.51 -15.55
N PHE A 166 -3.36 -6.94 -14.77
CA PHE A 166 -2.23 -6.19 -15.33
C PHE A 166 -1.32 -7.07 -16.17
N ASP A 167 -0.87 -8.22 -15.64
CA ASP A 167 0.01 -9.16 -16.34
C ASP A 167 -0.54 -9.57 -17.72
N ARG A 168 -1.85 -9.78 -17.82
CA ARG A 168 -2.53 -10.10 -19.10
C ARG A 168 -2.59 -8.94 -20.09
N CYS A 169 -2.42 -7.70 -19.63
CA CYS A 169 -2.51 -6.48 -20.42
C CYS A 169 -1.14 -5.84 -20.68
N LEU A 170 -0.05 -6.37 -20.09
CA LEU A 170 1.30 -5.86 -20.32
C LEU A 170 1.71 -6.08 -21.77
N MET A 171 2.35 -5.06 -22.35
CA MET A 171 2.94 -5.16 -23.68
C MET A 171 4.07 -6.20 -23.64
N PRO A 172 4.30 -7.02 -24.70
CA PRO A 172 5.38 -8.02 -24.70
C PRO A 172 6.79 -7.44 -24.47
N ALA A 173 6.99 -6.15 -24.77
CA ALA A 173 8.24 -5.44 -24.52
C ALA A 173 8.44 -5.01 -23.06
N PHE A 174 7.36 -4.98 -22.26
CA PHE A 174 7.41 -4.65 -20.84
C PHE A 174 7.72 -5.93 -20.04
N SER A 175 8.99 -6.08 -19.65
CA SER A 175 9.47 -7.24 -18.89
C SER A 175 9.65 -6.87 -17.42
N VAL A 176 8.81 -7.41 -16.54
CA VAL A 176 8.94 -7.21 -15.08
C VAL A 176 10.22 -7.80 -14.50
N VAL A 177 10.85 -8.74 -15.21
CA VAL A 177 12.07 -9.44 -14.79
C VAL A 177 13.33 -8.62 -15.06
N SER A 178 13.33 -7.78 -16.10
CA SER A 178 14.57 -7.15 -16.61
C SER A 178 15.16 -6.06 -15.73
N GLY A 179 14.42 -5.55 -14.74
CA GLY A 179 14.81 -4.40 -13.92
C GLY A 179 14.77 -3.04 -14.65
N THR A 180 14.34 -3.02 -15.92
CA THR A 180 14.32 -1.81 -16.78
C THR A 180 12.91 -1.29 -17.09
N SER A 181 11.89 -1.97 -16.59
CA SER A 181 10.50 -1.60 -16.84
C SER A 181 10.13 -0.42 -15.95
N ARG A 182 9.88 0.73 -16.59
CA ARG A 182 9.48 1.98 -15.92
C ARG A 182 8.03 2.31 -16.22
N LEU A 183 7.33 2.87 -15.24
CA LEU A 183 5.96 3.36 -15.39
C LEU A 183 5.82 4.73 -14.75
N ASP A 184 5.26 5.65 -15.52
CA ASP A 184 5.00 7.01 -15.09
C ASP A 184 3.82 7.04 -14.09
N PHE A 185 4.05 7.56 -12.88
CA PHE A 185 3.06 7.62 -11.81
C PHE A 185 2.02 8.75 -12.00
N ASP A 186 2.33 9.75 -12.84
CA ASP A 186 1.42 10.87 -13.12
C ASP A 186 0.19 10.43 -13.92
N ARG A 187 0.27 9.27 -14.57
CA ARG A 187 -0.85 8.65 -15.30
C ARG A 187 -1.72 7.80 -14.37
N VAL A 188 -3.00 8.15 -14.30
CA VAL A 188 -4.00 7.47 -13.47
C VAL A 188 -4.13 5.98 -13.76
N GLU A 189 -3.87 5.55 -15.00
CA GLU A 189 -3.95 4.15 -15.44
C GLU A 189 -2.87 3.27 -14.81
N ASN A 190 -1.72 3.86 -14.46
CA ASN A 190 -0.58 3.15 -13.90
C ASN A 190 -0.68 3.01 -12.37
N ARG A 191 -1.26 4.00 -11.66
CA ARG A 191 -1.33 4.07 -10.19
C ARG A 191 -1.92 2.82 -9.51
N PRO A 192 -2.95 2.14 -10.05
CA PRO A 192 -3.48 0.93 -9.44
C PRO A 192 -2.47 -0.23 -9.41
N LEU A 193 -1.53 -0.31 -10.36
CA LEU A 193 -0.47 -1.33 -10.33
C LEU A 193 0.47 -1.10 -9.14
N PHE A 194 0.91 0.13 -8.89
CA PHE A 194 1.73 0.47 -7.72
C PHE A 194 1.01 0.15 -6.41
N THR A 195 -0.29 0.47 -6.34
CA THR A 195 -1.13 0.18 -5.17
C THR A 195 -1.30 -1.32 -4.94
N ALA A 196 -1.55 -2.09 -6.01
CA ALA A 196 -1.67 -3.55 -5.93
C ALA A 196 -0.36 -4.21 -5.49
N LEU A 197 0.77 -3.76 -6.04
CA LEU A 197 2.10 -4.22 -5.66
C LEU A 197 2.42 -3.91 -4.19
N HIS A 198 2.16 -2.68 -3.72
CA HIS A 198 2.34 -2.32 -2.32
C HIS A 198 1.56 -3.27 -1.39
N ARG A 199 0.29 -3.52 -1.71
CA ARG A 199 -0.58 -4.36 -0.87
C ARG A 199 -0.14 -5.82 -0.88
N ILE A 200 0.20 -6.39 -2.04
CA ILE A 200 0.61 -7.80 -2.11
C ILE A 200 1.89 -8.06 -1.30
N ILE A 201 2.84 -7.12 -1.26
CA ILE A 201 4.06 -7.23 -0.44
C ILE A 201 3.68 -7.42 1.04
N SER A 202 2.74 -6.62 1.54
CA SER A 202 2.22 -6.70 2.91
C SER A 202 1.56 -8.06 3.21
N TYR A 203 0.77 -8.60 2.27
CA TYR A 203 0.12 -9.90 2.41
C TYR A 203 1.10 -11.07 2.37
N LEU A 204 2.05 -11.05 1.43
CA LEU A 204 3.10 -12.07 1.31
C LEU A 204 4.00 -12.11 2.55
N GLY A 205 4.31 -10.94 3.13
CA GLY A 205 5.05 -10.86 4.38
C GLY A 205 4.33 -11.59 5.54
N ARG A 206 3.00 -11.44 5.67
CA ARG A 206 2.22 -12.14 6.70
C ARG A 206 2.15 -13.65 6.48
N ARG A 207 2.14 -14.09 5.23
CA ARG A 207 2.18 -15.51 4.85
C ARG A 207 3.57 -16.14 5.07
N GLY A 208 4.59 -15.33 5.40
CA GLY A 208 5.97 -15.79 5.57
C GLY A 208 6.70 -16.03 4.25
N CYS A 209 6.16 -15.57 3.11
CA CYS A 209 6.77 -15.70 1.79
C CYS A 209 7.81 -14.58 1.56
N TRP A 210 8.85 -14.54 2.40
CA TRP A 210 9.80 -13.41 2.47
C TRP A 210 10.55 -13.18 1.15
N ALA A 211 11.00 -14.24 0.47
CA ALA A 211 11.71 -14.12 -0.80
C ALA A 211 10.82 -13.59 -1.93
N THR A 212 9.56 -14.03 -1.97
CA THR A 212 8.56 -13.53 -2.93
C THR A 212 8.20 -12.09 -2.64
N ALA A 213 7.92 -11.75 -1.39
CA ALA A 213 7.67 -10.37 -0.95
C ALA A 213 8.83 -9.43 -1.31
N PHE A 214 10.07 -9.88 -1.09
CA PHE A 214 11.27 -9.13 -1.45
C PHE A 214 11.34 -8.85 -2.97
N ASN A 215 11.04 -9.84 -3.80
CA ASN A 215 11.03 -9.68 -5.26
C ASN A 215 9.91 -8.75 -5.74
N PHE A 216 8.72 -8.79 -5.12
CA PHE A 216 7.67 -7.82 -5.38
C PHE A 216 8.03 -6.40 -4.92
N ALA A 217 8.75 -6.25 -3.80
CA ALA A 217 9.26 -4.96 -3.35
C ALA A 217 10.30 -4.38 -4.31
N LYS A 218 11.19 -5.24 -4.85
CA LYS A 218 12.11 -4.85 -5.93
C LYS A 218 11.37 -4.44 -7.19
N LEU A 219 10.33 -5.18 -7.58
CA LEU A 219 9.50 -4.83 -8.73
C LEU A 219 8.85 -3.45 -8.53
N LEU A 220 8.22 -3.21 -7.38
CA LEU A 220 7.60 -1.92 -7.06
C LEU A 220 8.62 -0.77 -7.14
N PHE A 221 9.80 -0.95 -6.54
CA PHE A 221 10.88 0.04 -6.61
C PHE A 221 11.38 0.24 -8.05
N SER A 222 11.46 -0.82 -8.85
CA SER A 222 11.95 -0.76 -10.23
C SER A 222 11.04 0.01 -11.18
N LEU A 223 9.74 0.15 -10.88
CA LEU A 223 8.79 0.87 -11.72
C LEU A 223 9.12 2.36 -11.80
N ASP A 224 9.54 2.94 -10.68
CA ASP A 224 10.02 4.32 -10.61
C ASP A 224 10.99 4.48 -9.41
N PRO A 225 12.28 4.20 -9.63
CA PRO A 225 13.29 4.24 -8.57
C PRO A 225 13.57 5.64 -8.02
N GLU A 226 13.38 6.71 -8.82
CA GLU A 226 13.67 8.08 -8.41
C GLU A 226 12.52 8.67 -7.58
N GLY A 227 11.28 8.50 -8.04
CA GLY A 227 10.11 8.99 -7.29
C GLY A 227 9.81 8.15 -6.04
N ASP A 228 10.00 6.82 -6.11
CA ASP A 228 9.57 5.83 -5.11
C ASP A 228 8.24 6.20 -4.44
N HIS A 229 7.22 6.44 -5.27
CA HIS A 229 5.94 7.02 -4.86
C HIS A 229 5.23 6.23 -3.74
N HIS A 230 5.49 4.93 -3.61
CA HIS A 230 4.89 4.07 -2.59
C HIS A 230 5.85 3.70 -1.45
N GLY A 231 7.06 4.25 -1.40
CA GLY A 231 8.06 3.97 -0.37
C GLY A 231 8.46 2.48 -0.35
N ALA A 232 8.74 1.91 -1.51
CA ALA A 232 9.22 0.53 -1.66
C ALA A 232 10.52 0.30 -0.88
N ALA A 233 11.37 1.32 -0.73
CA ALA A 233 12.58 1.26 0.08
C ALA A 233 12.31 0.82 1.55
N PHE A 234 11.17 1.22 2.13
CA PHE A 234 10.77 0.87 3.51
C PHE A 234 10.30 -0.58 3.69
N TRP A 235 10.19 -1.32 2.58
CA TRP A 235 9.99 -2.77 2.59
C TRP A 235 11.31 -3.50 2.40
N LEU A 236 12.21 -2.94 1.59
CA LEU A 236 13.46 -3.58 1.18
C LEU A 236 14.46 -3.72 2.34
N ASP A 237 14.48 -2.77 3.27
CA ASP A 237 15.30 -2.81 4.48
C ASP A 237 15.10 -4.10 5.31
N PHE A 238 13.86 -4.43 5.63
CA PHE A 238 13.50 -5.63 6.38
C PHE A 238 13.56 -6.89 5.51
N LEU A 239 13.00 -6.84 4.30
CA LEU A 239 12.84 -8.01 3.44
C LEU A 239 14.18 -8.53 2.91
N ALA A 240 15.16 -7.67 2.64
CA ALA A 240 16.48 -8.11 2.19
C ALA A 240 17.16 -8.98 3.26
N ILE A 241 17.12 -8.54 4.53
CA ILE A 241 17.69 -9.29 5.65
C ILE A 241 16.91 -10.58 5.89
N LYS A 242 15.57 -10.51 5.93
CA LYS A 242 14.72 -11.67 6.22
C LYS A 242 14.79 -12.75 5.14
N SER A 243 15.02 -12.37 3.88
CA SER A 243 15.17 -13.30 2.76
C SER A 243 16.62 -13.79 2.53
N GLY A 244 17.59 -13.33 3.33
CA GLY A 244 19.00 -13.73 3.22
C GLY A 244 19.78 -13.01 2.10
N ASN A 245 19.21 -11.96 1.51
CA ASN A 245 19.81 -11.17 0.42
C ASN A 245 20.61 -9.95 0.95
N SER A 246 21.44 -10.18 1.98
CA SER A 246 22.30 -9.16 2.60
C SER A 246 23.29 -8.54 1.61
N SER A 247 23.93 -9.37 0.77
CA SER A 247 24.89 -8.92 -0.26
C SER A 247 24.27 -7.98 -1.29
N TRP A 248 23.00 -8.21 -1.66
CA TRP A 248 22.25 -7.32 -2.54
C TRP A 248 22.02 -5.95 -1.91
N LEU A 249 21.65 -5.92 -0.62
CA LEU A 249 21.38 -4.68 0.11
C LEU A 249 22.63 -3.81 0.17
N LEU A 250 23.77 -4.40 0.54
CA LEU A 250 25.07 -3.71 0.57
C LEU A 250 25.44 -3.18 -0.81
N SER A 251 25.27 -4.01 -1.85
CA SER A 251 25.54 -3.61 -3.24
C SER A 251 24.65 -2.46 -3.75
N MET A 252 23.42 -2.36 -3.25
CA MET A 252 22.51 -1.25 -3.55
C MET A 252 22.94 0.01 -2.80
N ILE A 253 23.22 -0.09 -1.50
CA ILE A 253 23.65 1.06 -0.68
C ILE A 253 24.94 1.67 -1.25
N ASP A 254 25.90 0.84 -1.70
CA ASP A 254 27.13 1.30 -2.33
C ASP A 254 26.90 2.08 -3.63
N GLN A 255 25.73 1.95 -4.27
CA GLN A 255 25.38 2.75 -5.44
C GLN A 255 24.79 4.12 -5.10
N GLY A 256 24.43 4.38 -3.83
CA GLY A 256 23.80 5.62 -3.39
C GLY A 256 24.56 6.89 -3.76
N ASP A 257 25.90 6.83 -3.76
CA ASP A 257 26.76 7.96 -4.15
C ASP A 257 26.78 8.22 -5.67
N SER A 258 26.38 7.24 -6.47
CA SER A 258 26.49 7.24 -7.93
C SER A 258 25.15 7.32 -8.66
N GLN A 259 24.06 6.95 -7.99
CA GLN A 259 22.73 6.80 -8.58
C GLN A 259 21.70 7.60 -7.77
N PRO A 260 21.07 8.63 -8.36
CA PRO A 260 20.04 9.44 -7.69
C PRO A 260 18.89 8.61 -7.12
N ALA A 261 18.51 7.53 -7.81
CA ALA A 261 17.48 6.57 -7.40
C ALA A 261 17.70 5.99 -5.99
N VAL A 262 18.94 5.84 -5.56
CA VAL A 262 19.29 5.19 -4.28
C VAL A 262 19.89 6.19 -3.29
N ALA A 263 20.15 7.43 -3.70
CA ALA A 263 20.74 8.46 -2.84
C ALA A 263 19.90 8.72 -1.57
N SER A 264 18.57 8.72 -1.69
CA SER A 264 17.68 8.90 -0.53
C SER A 264 17.73 7.77 0.49
N TRP A 265 18.30 6.60 0.15
CA TRP A 265 18.35 5.45 1.07
C TRP A 265 19.24 5.72 2.28
N LEU A 266 20.28 6.56 2.14
CA LEU A 266 21.13 7.01 3.25
C LEU A 266 20.33 7.77 4.32
N ALA A 267 19.21 8.37 3.92
CA ALA A 267 18.37 9.15 4.80
C ALA A 267 17.29 8.30 5.50
N TYR A 268 17.22 7.00 5.25
CA TYR A 268 16.19 6.15 5.83
C TYR A 268 16.69 5.39 7.06
N PRO A 269 16.01 5.54 8.22
CA PRO A 269 16.45 4.94 9.47
C PRO A 269 16.50 3.41 9.36
N GLY A 270 15.52 2.80 8.70
CA GLY A 270 15.51 1.35 8.49
C GLY A 270 16.65 0.84 7.63
N MET A 271 17.11 1.62 6.66
CA MET A 271 18.22 1.24 5.79
C MET A 271 19.56 1.24 6.54
N ALA A 272 19.79 2.22 7.41
CA ALA A 272 21.01 2.30 8.23
C ALA A 272 21.13 1.08 9.16
N TYR A 273 20.06 0.72 9.87
CA TYR A 273 20.04 -0.45 10.73
C TYR A 273 20.09 -1.76 9.93
N ALA A 274 19.44 -1.83 8.77
CA ALA A 274 19.53 -2.99 7.88
C ALA A 274 20.95 -3.17 7.31
N LYS A 275 21.67 -2.09 6.98
CA LYS A 275 23.08 -2.13 6.56
C LYS A 275 23.96 -2.80 7.62
N ALA A 276 23.81 -2.40 8.88
CA ALA A 276 24.56 -2.99 9.99
C ALA A 276 24.27 -4.49 10.14
N LEU A 277 22.99 -4.89 10.07
CA LEU A 277 22.60 -6.31 10.08
C LEU A 277 23.14 -7.08 8.89
N ALA A 278 23.13 -6.50 7.68
CA ALA A 278 23.66 -7.13 6.49
C ALA A 278 25.17 -7.37 6.59
N LEU A 279 25.93 -6.37 7.07
CA LEU A 279 27.37 -6.52 7.32
C LEU A 279 27.64 -7.65 8.31
N ARG A 280 26.88 -7.68 9.42
CA ARG A 280 27.02 -8.74 10.43
C ARG A 280 26.79 -10.13 9.83
N MET A 281 25.74 -10.29 9.02
CA MET A 281 25.43 -11.54 8.35
C MET A 281 26.50 -11.97 7.34
N GLU A 282 27.15 -11.03 6.65
CA GLU A 282 28.25 -11.36 5.72
C GLU A 282 29.54 -11.71 6.45
N GLU A 283 29.86 -11.00 7.55
CA GLU A 283 31.00 -11.33 8.43
C GLU A 283 30.87 -12.74 9.01
N GLU A 284 29.67 -13.11 9.49
CA GLU A 284 29.36 -14.44 10.03
C GLU A 284 29.49 -15.57 8.99
N LYS A 285 29.16 -15.29 7.72
CA LYS A 285 29.37 -16.22 6.59
C LYS A 285 30.83 -16.33 6.17
N SER A 286 31.62 -15.29 6.39
CA SER A 286 33.01 -15.22 5.96
C SER A 286 33.89 -16.18 6.77
N LYS A 287 35.06 -16.52 6.24
CA LYS A 287 36.05 -17.36 6.96
C LYS A 287 36.68 -16.64 8.17
N ASN A 288 36.54 -15.31 8.24
CA ASN A 288 37.06 -14.46 9.31
C ASN A 288 35.94 -14.09 10.28
N GLN A 289 35.31 -15.09 10.91
CA GLN A 289 34.14 -14.92 11.78
C GLN A 289 34.39 -14.07 13.04
N GLU A 290 35.64 -13.70 13.33
CA GLU A 290 36.01 -12.94 14.52
C GLU A 290 36.12 -11.42 14.27
N ASP A 291 36.19 -10.97 13.02
CA ASP A 291 36.27 -9.53 12.71
C ASP A 291 34.88 -8.96 12.49
N HIS A 292 34.37 -8.29 13.52
CA HIS A 292 33.08 -7.61 13.52
C HIS A 292 33.17 -6.09 13.47
N THR A 293 34.34 -5.56 13.13
CA THR A 293 34.61 -4.13 13.23
C THR A 293 33.72 -3.29 12.30
N ALA A 294 33.42 -3.77 11.10
CA ALA A 294 32.61 -3.04 10.14
C ALA A 294 31.13 -3.02 10.53
N SER A 295 30.56 -4.16 10.95
CA SER A 295 29.18 -4.21 11.45
C SER A 295 28.98 -3.40 12.73
N ASP A 296 29.93 -3.47 13.67
CA ASP A 296 29.91 -2.69 14.92
C ASP A 296 29.96 -1.18 14.64
N GLN A 297 30.83 -0.74 13.73
CA GLN A 297 30.90 0.66 13.33
C GLN A 297 29.61 1.11 12.64
N ALA A 298 29.06 0.32 11.72
CA ALA A 298 27.83 0.65 11.01
C ALA A 298 26.62 0.73 11.95
N LEU A 299 26.54 -0.11 12.99
CA LEU A 299 25.48 -0.02 13.98
C LEU A 299 25.63 1.23 14.86
N ARG A 300 26.86 1.58 15.26
CA ARG A 300 27.10 2.82 16.01
C ARG A 300 26.71 4.06 15.20
N GLU A 301 27.10 4.12 13.93
CA GLU A 301 26.69 5.18 13.01
C GLU A 301 25.16 5.25 12.89
N ALA A 302 24.50 4.11 12.68
CA ALA A 302 23.03 4.06 12.61
C ALA A 302 22.34 4.57 13.90
N ILE A 303 22.92 4.29 15.08
CA ILE A 303 22.42 4.78 16.37
C ILE A 303 22.64 6.28 16.52
N THR A 304 23.80 6.81 16.11
CA THR A 304 24.08 8.25 16.22
C THR A 304 23.29 9.08 15.21
N ASP A 305 23.04 8.51 14.03
CA ASP A 305 22.34 9.17 12.93
C ASP A 305 20.82 9.09 13.11
N PHE A 306 20.32 7.96 13.60
CA PHE A 306 18.89 7.72 13.84
C PHE A 306 18.62 7.24 15.28
N PRO A 307 18.87 8.08 16.29
CA PRO A 307 18.64 7.75 17.70
C PRO A 307 17.17 7.42 17.99
N GLN A 308 16.23 7.92 17.19
CA GLN A 308 14.80 7.69 17.35
C GLN A 308 14.40 6.21 17.24
N ILE A 309 15.21 5.33 16.65
CA ILE A 309 14.89 3.88 16.63
C ILE A 309 15.13 3.24 18.01
N VAL A 310 16.11 3.71 18.78
CA VAL A 310 16.70 2.95 19.88
C VAL A 310 15.68 2.59 20.96
N VAL A 311 14.95 3.58 21.48
CA VAL A 311 13.99 3.36 22.57
C VAL A 311 12.80 2.50 22.11
N PRO A 312 12.09 2.83 21.00
CA PRO A 312 10.99 2.00 20.52
C PRO A 312 11.42 0.56 20.17
N LEU A 313 12.63 0.37 19.65
CA LEU A 313 13.15 -0.96 19.35
C LEU A 313 13.44 -1.74 20.64
N ALA A 314 14.15 -1.12 21.59
CA ALA A 314 14.50 -1.73 22.87
C ALA A 314 13.27 -2.19 23.65
N ASP A 315 12.24 -1.34 23.73
CA ASP A 315 11.00 -1.65 24.44
C ASP A 315 10.26 -2.84 23.81
N LYS A 316 10.35 -3.03 22.49
CA LYS A 316 9.73 -4.17 21.79
C LYS A 316 10.50 -5.48 21.87
N ILE A 317 11.83 -5.41 21.87
CA ILE A 317 12.68 -6.61 21.92
C ILE A 317 13.02 -7.01 23.36
N GLY A 318 12.74 -6.16 24.34
CA GLY A 318 13.08 -6.38 25.74
C GLY A 318 14.55 -6.11 26.06
N ALA A 319 15.22 -5.22 25.31
CA ALA A 319 16.62 -4.87 25.56
C ALA A 319 16.78 -3.89 26.73
N SER A 320 17.85 -4.08 27.49
CA SER A 320 18.28 -3.21 28.57
C SER A 320 19.07 -2.03 28.03
N LEU A 321 18.57 -0.82 28.25
CA LEU A 321 19.25 0.41 27.86
C LEU A 321 20.10 0.96 29.01
N PRO A 322 21.27 1.57 28.73
CA PRO A 322 22.05 2.31 29.73
C PRO A 322 21.25 3.41 30.44
N GLU A 323 21.68 3.76 31.66
CA GLU A 323 21.08 4.87 32.41
C GLU A 323 21.20 6.19 31.63
N GLY A 324 20.15 7.00 31.65
CA GLY A 324 20.13 8.31 30.98
C GLY A 324 19.66 8.30 29.52
N VAL A 325 19.66 7.16 28.82
CA VAL A 325 19.20 7.08 27.41
C VAL A 325 17.75 7.52 27.25
N ARG A 326 16.86 7.08 28.14
CA ARG A 326 15.43 7.44 28.10
C ARG A 326 15.14 8.90 28.48
N SER A 327 16.07 9.59 29.14
CA SER A 327 15.92 11.01 29.49
C SER A 327 16.47 11.95 28.42
N GLU A 328 17.22 11.42 27.46
CA GLU A 328 17.94 12.17 26.46
C GLU A 328 17.03 12.54 25.29
N ALA A 329 17.03 13.82 24.89
CA ALA A 329 16.01 14.36 24.00
C ALA A 329 16.05 13.75 22.58
N LEU A 330 17.22 13.34 22.11
CA LEU A 330 17.41 12.79 20.76
C LEU A 330 16.83 11.37 20.60
N PHE A 331 16.75 10.61 21.69
CA PHE A 331 16.19 9.26 21.68
C PHE A 331 14.66 9.26 21.86
N ASN A 332 14.08 10.41 22.22
CA ASN A 332 12.63 10.53 22.35
C ASN A 332 11.95 10.46 20.97
N VAL A 333 10.86 9.71 20.93
CA VAL A 333 10.01 9.58 19.75
C VAL A 333 8.62 10.03 20.10
N GLU A 334 8.10 10.94 19.30
CA GLU A 334 6.73 11.42 19.44
C GLU A 334 5.76 10.31 19.03
N ALA A 335 4.62 10.20 19.71
CA ALA A 335 3.61 9.17 19.42
C ALA A 335 2.52 9.64 18.44
N GLY A 336 2.74 10.76 17.75
CA GLY A 336 1.80 11.36 16.82
C GLY A 336 2.40 12.58 16.12
N TYR A 337 1.58 13.25 15.33
CA TYR A 337 1.99 14.39 14.51
C TYR A 337 2.55 15.55 15.36
N SER A 338 3.72 16.03 14.97
CA SER A 338 4.20 17.36 15.33
C SER A 338 4.57 18.14 14.08
N ASP A 339 4.62 19.46 14.20
CA ASP A 339 5.10 20.36 13.15
C ASP A 339 6.65 20.34 13.02
N SER A 340 7.35 19.51 13.81
CA SER A 340 8.81 19.42 13.75
C SER A 340 9.28 18.87 12.40
N PRO A 341 10.40 19.39 11.85
CA PRO A 341 11.14 18.78 10.75
C PRO A 341 11.43 17.28 10.93
N SER A 342 11.61 16.82 12.18
CA SER A 342 11.93 15.43 12.52
C SER A 342 10.75 14.47 12.47
N ASN A 343 9.51 14.96 12.27
CA ASN A 343 8.32 14.12 12.25
C ASN A 343 8.41 12.97 11.23
N SER A 344 8.95 13.24 10.04
CA SER A 344 9.21 12.23 9.01
C SER A 344 10.12 11.09 9.53
N ILE A 345 11.19 11.41 10.26
CA ILE A 345 12.09 10.42 10.88
C ILE A 345 11.36 9.61 11.95
N HIS A 346 10.51 10.25 12.77
CA HIS A 346 9.72 9.55 13.79
C HIS A 346 8.78 8.52 13.14
N VAL A 347 8.07 8.87 12.06
CA VAL A 347 7.20 7.92 11.33
C VAL A 347 8.02 6.76 10.78
N LEU A 348 9.12 7.04 10.09
CA LEU A 348 9.96 6.01 9.47
C LEU A 348 10.59 5.08 10.52
N SER A 349 10.96 5.62 11.69
CA SER A 349 11.44 4.83 12.83
C SER A 349 10.38 3.85 13.31
N HIS A 350 9.13 4.30 13.48
CA HIS A 350 8.02 3.43 13.85
C HIS A 350 7.70 2.37 12.79
N ILE A 351 7.78 2.72 11.51
CA ILE A 351 7.59 1.79 10.39
C ILE A 351 8.64 0.69 10.45
N TYR A 352 9.92 1.06 10.54
CA TYR A 352 11.02 0.08 10.63
C TYR A 352 10.89 -0.81 11.86
N VAL A 353 10.74 -0.22 13.05
CA VAL A 353 10.65 -0.95 14.32
C VAL A 353 9.47 -1.93 14.32
N SER A 354 8.33 -1.54 13.75
CA SER A 354 7.17 -2.41 13.62
C SER A 354 7.37 -3.61 12.72
N ARG A 355 8.20 -3.50 11.68
CA ARG A 355 8.47 -4.60 10.74
C ARG A 355 9.65 -5.45 11.18
N SER A 356 10.69 -4.81 11.71
CA SER A 356 12.00 -5.40 11.94
C SER A 356 12.22 -5.93 13.35
N GLU A 357 11.28 -5.76 14.30
CA GLU A 357 11.43 -6.27 15.68
C GLU A 357 11.87 -7.75 15.73
N ALA A 358 11.33 -8.59 14.84
CA ALA A 358 11.64 -10.02 14.81
C ALA A 358 13.09 -10.34 14.36
N LEU A 359 13.78 -9.40 13.69
CA LEU A 359 15.19 -9.56 13.31
C LEU A 359 16.13 -9.39 14.51
N TRP A 360 15.70 -8.67 15.53
CA TRP A 360 16.49 -8.26 16.70
C TRP A 360 16.22 -9.10 17.96
N LYS A 361 15.18 -9.94 17.97
CA LYS A 361 14.83 -10.82 19.10
C LYS A 361 15.84 -11.95 19.36
N ASP A 362 16.77 -12.20 18.44
CA ASP A 362 17.84 -13.17 18.66
C ASP A 362 18.78 -12.68 19.78
N ALA A 363 19.15 -13.58 20.72
CA ALA A 363 19.87 -13.19 21.94
C ALA A 363 21.23 -12.54 21.64
N ASN A 364 21.93 -13.03 20.62
CA ASN A 364 23.23 -12.48 20.22
C ASN A 364 23.07 -11.05 19.66
N ARG A 365 22.04 -10.83 18.84
CA ARG A 365 21.75 -9.51 18.25
C ARG A 365 21.24 -8.52 19.27
N LEU A 366 20.47 -8.98 20.24
CA LEU A 366 20.00 -8.16 21.35
C LEU A 366 21.19 -7.68 22.20
N GLN A 367 22.06 -8.58 22.65
CA GLN A 367 23.27 -8.21 23.41
C GLN A 367 24.20 -7.30 22.61
N TRP A 368 24.35 -7.58 21.31
CA TRP A 368 25.12 -6.73 20.40
C TRP A 368 24.55 -5.31 20.34
N PHE A 369 23.24 -5.17 20.18
CA PHE A 369 22.57 -3.87 20.19
C PHE A 369 22.77 -3.12 21.51
N GLU A 370 22.58 -3.78 22.66
CA GLU A 370 22.81 -3.17 23.98
C GLU A 370 24.23 -2.62 24.13
N ASN A 371 25.23 -3.40 23.73
CA ASN A 371 26.63 -3.02 23.78
C ASN A 371 26.91 -1.81 22.86
N GLN A 372 26.42 -1.83 21.61
CA GLN A 372 26.66 -0.73 20.67
C GLN A 372 25.94 0.55 21.07
N VAL A 373 24.77 0.47 21.72
CA VAL A 373 24.11 1.66 22.29
C VAL A 373 25.01 2.33 23.32
N ALA A 374 25.62 1.56 24.24
CA ALA A 374 26.54 2.12 25.23
C ALA A 374 27.77 2.80 24.60
N HIS A 375 28.28 2.25 23.50
CA HIS A 375 29.41 2.82 22.75
C HIS A 375 29.05 4.03 21.89
N ALA A 376 27.80 4.14 21.42
CA ALA A 376 27.35 5.25 20.59
C ALA A 376 27.04 6.53 21.41
N LEU A 377 26.70 6.40 22.70
CA LEU A 377 26.32 7.55 23.54
C LEU A 377 27.36 8.69 23.60
N PRO A 378 28.68 8.42 23.76
CA PRO A 378 29.68 9.49 23.77
C PRO A 378 29.81 10.21 22.41
N GLU A 379 29.48 9.54 21.31
CA GLU A 379 29.62 10.05 19.94
C GLU A 379 28.35 10.76 19.43
N LEU A 380 27.22 10.64 20.15
CA LEU A 380 25.92 11.18 19.78
C LEU A 380 25.94 12.68 19.46
N TYR A 381 26.74 13.44 20.19
CA TYR A 381 26.89 14.90 20.03
C TYR A 381 28.18 15.30 19.31
N SER A 382 28.88 14.34 18.69
CA SER A 382 30.03 14.63 17.84
C SER A 382 29.63 15.52 16.66
N GLU A 383 30.57 16.32 16.16
CA GLU A 383 30.31 17.19 15.01
C GLU A 383 29.96 16.37 13.76
N SER A 384 30.58 15.19 13.59
CA SER A 384 30.23 14.26 12.50
C SER A 384 28.78 13.80 12.58
N SER A 385 28.30 13.37 13.75
CA SER A 385 26.92 12.87 13.90
C SER A 385 25.88 13.99 13.81
N LYS A 386 26.23 15.24 14.14
CA LYS A 386 25.34 16.39 13.88
C LYS A 386 25.19 16.66 12.39
N LEU A 387 26.31 16.75 11.68
CA LEU A 387 26.32 16.98 10.24
C LEU A 387 25.57 15.87 9.49
N ALA A 388 25.79 14.61 9.86
CA ALA A 388 25.06 13.48 9.27
C ALA A 388 23.54 13.62 9.44
N ARG A 389 23.07 13.99 10.65
CA ARG A 389 21.64 14.21 10.91
C ARG A 389 21.05 15.39 10.14
N ASP A 390 21.81 16.47 10.00
CA ASP A 390 21.40 17.62 9.19
C ASP A 390 21.28 17.25 7.70
N ASP A 391 22.24 16.49 7.17
CA ASP A 391 22.23 15.98 5.78
C ASP A 391 21.07 15.00 5.55
N ILE A 392 20.80 14.11 6.52
CA ILE A 392 19.66 13.18 6.49
C ILE A 392 18.34 13.96 6.44
N LEU A 393 18.16 14.96 7.31
CA LEU A 393 16.95 15.78 7.31
C LEU A 393 16.76 16.50 5.97
N ALA A 394 17.83 17.08 5.42
CA ALA A 394 17.78 17.74 4.12
C ALA A 394 17.39 16.77 2.98
N LEU A 395 17.90 15.53 2.99
CA LEU A 395 17.58 14.52 1.99
C LEU A 395 16.13 14.02 2.10
N ILE A 396 15.61 13.76 3.30
CA ILE A 396 14.21 13.32 3.50
C ILE A 396 13.24 14.43 3.09
N GLN A 397 13.58 15.68 3.38
CA GLN A 397 12.73 16.84 3.12
C GLN A 397 12.84 17.38 1.69
N ALA A 398 13.71 16.80 0.86
CA ALA A 398 13.78 17.15 -0.55
C ALA A 398 12.40 16.90 -1.21
N PRO A 399 11.75 17.93 -1.76
CA PRO A 399 10.41 17.80 -2.31
C PRO A 399 10.44 16.93 -3.57
N ARG A 400 9.52 15.96 -3.64
CA ARG A 400 9.33 15.10 -4.83
C ARG A 400 8.05 15.46 -5.58
N ASP A 401 7.08 15.98 -4.85
CA ASP A 401 5.85 16.58 -5.37
C ASP A 401 5.79 18.05 -4.92
N PRO A 402 5.25 19.00 -5.72
CA PRO A 402 5.05 20.39 -5.32
C PRO A 402 4.31 20.59 -3.98
N VAL A 403 3.47 19.64 -3.57
CA VAL A 403 2.79 19.69 -2.25
C VAL A 403 3.75 19.45 -1.09
N ASP A 404 4.87 18.76 -1.31
CA ASP A 404 5.84 18.44 -0.27
C ASP A 404 6.47 19.71 0.33
N ASP A 405 6.54 20.81 -0.42
CA ASP A 405 6.99 22.13 0.09
C ASP A 405 6.10 22.69 1.21
N SER A 406 4.86 22.20 1.31
CA SER A 406 3.85 22.69 2.25
C SER A 406 3.59 21.77 3.43
N ILE A 407 4.22 20.60 3.48
CA ILE A 407 4.02 19.58 4.52
C ILE A 407 5.36 19.06 5.04
N ASN A 408 5.46 18.78 6.34
CA ASN A 408 6.70 18.27 6.94
C ASN A 408 6.89 16.74 6.78
N VAL A 409 5.86 16.03 6.29
CA VAL A 409 5.93 14.62 5.93
C VAL A 409 5.63 14.50 4.43
N PRO A 410 6.63 14.21 3.60
CA PRO A 410 6.45 14.09 2.15
C PRO A 410 5.33 13.12 1.74
N SER A 411 4.72 13.41 0.60
CA SER A 411 3.57 12.71 0.03
C SER A 411 3.79 11.21 -0.17
N PHE A 412 5.01 10.78 -0.55
CA PHE A 412 5.32 9.35 -0.71
C PHE A 412 5.31 8.58 0.63
N ILE A 413 5.75 9.21 1.73
CA ILE A 413 5.64 8.65 3.08
C ILE A 413 4.17 8.58 3.50
N CYS A 414 3.43 9.66 3.26
CA CYS A 414 1.99 9.69 3.53
C CYS A 414 1.25 8.58 2.76
N ARG A 415 1.54 8.43 1.47
CA ARG A 415 0.97 7.38 0.61
C ARG A 415 1.33 5.99 1.11
N HIS A 416 2.57 5.77 1.53
CA HIS A 416 3.00 4.51 2.14
C HIS A 416 2.20 4.17 3.39
N VAL A 417 1.99 5.14 4.28
CA VAL A 417 1.20 4.98 5.51
C VAL A 417 -0.27 4.69 5.18
N LEU A 418 -0.89 5.42 4.24
CA LEU A 418 -2.28 5.20 3.84
C LEU A 418 -2.50 3.86 3.13
N CYS A 419 -1.48 3.34 2.44
CA CYS A 419 -1.51 2.01 1.84
C CYS A 419 -1.24 0.89 2.85
N SER A 420 -0.67 1.22 4.00
CA SER A 420 -0.42 0.27 5.07
C SER A 420 -1.69 -0.03 5.86
N GLU A 421 -1.73 -1.24 6.41
CA GLU A 421 -2.84 -1.68 7.27
C GLU A 421 -2.64 -1.28 8.73
N ASN A 422 -1.46 -0.75 9.07
CA ASN A 422 -1.19 -0.30 10.43
C ASN A 422 -1.74 1.12 10.65
N THR A 423 -2.88 1.19 11.33
CA THR A 423 -3.57 2.45 11.64
C THR A 423 -2.81 3.31 12.65
N SER A 424 -1.84 2.76 13.40
CA SER A 424 -1.08 3.55 14.38
C SER A 424 -0.23 4.64 13.72
N TRP A 425 0.16 4.45 12.46
CA TRP A 425 0.98 5.41 11.73
C TRP A 425 0.17 6.61 11.20
N LEU A 426 -1.16 6.48 11.10
CA LEU A 426 -2.04 7.57 10.65
C LEU A 426 -1.96 8.80 11.56
N ALA A 427 -1.66 8.60 12.85
CA ALA A 427 -1.53 9.65 13.85
C ALA A 427 -0.38 10.63 13.54
N PHE A 428 0.60 10.22 12.73
CA PHE A 428 1.75 11.05 12.35
C PHE A 428 1.52 11.87 11.08
N LEU A 429 0.42 11.62 10.36
CA LEU A 429 0.16 12.30 9.10
C LEU A 429 -0.25 13.76 9.34
N PRO A 430 0.18 14.69 8.48
CA PRO A 430 -0.23 16.09 8.58
C PRO A 430 -1.75 16.23 8.57
N PRO A 431 -2.34 17.15 9.37
CA PRO A 431 -3.78 17.40 9.38
C PRO A 431 -4.37 17.72 8.00
N VAL A 432 -3.58 18.36 7.14
CA VAL A 432 -3.95 18.68 5.74
C VAL A 432 -4.20 17.41 4.91
N ILE A 433 -3.53 16.30 5.24
CA ILE A 433 -3.69 15.01 4.57
C ILE A 433 -4.87 14.24 5.18
N THR A 434 -4.95 14.17 6.51
CA THR A 434 -5.98 13.37 7.20
C THR A 434 -7.39 13.95 7.08
N SER A 435 -7.51 15.25 6.88
CA SER A 435 -8.81 15.93 6.67
C SER A 435 -9.37 15.79 5.25
N ARG A 436 -8.56 15.39 4.27
CA ARG A 436 -8.97 15.28 2.87
C ARG A 436 -9.60 13.91 2.59
N PRO A 437 -10.76 13.85 1.91
CA PRO A 437 -11.25 12.57 1.41
C PRO A 437 -10.29 12.06 0.33
N PHE A 438 -9.91 10.78 0.42
CA PHE A 438 -9.11 10.12 -0.60
C PHE A 438 -9.72 8.78 -0.96
N HIS A 439 -9.41 8.31 -2.17
CA HIS A 439 -9.83 7.00 -2.62
C HIS A 439 -8.83 5.93 -2.20
N SER A 440 -9.31 4.83 -1.62
CA SER A 440 -8.42 3.72 -1.23
C SER A 440 -7.76 3.04 -2.44
N PHE A 441 -8.27 3.24 -3.66
CA PHE A 441 -7.69 2.70 -4.90
C PHE A 441 -6.70 3.66 -5.58
N ASP A 442 -6.65 4.92 -5.15
CA ASP A 442 -5.70 5.93 -5.62
C ASP A 442 -5.41 6.91 -4.47
N PRO A 443 -4.63 6.47 -3.45
CA PRO A 443 -4.36 7.28 -2.28
C PRO A 443 -3.36 8.39 -2.62
N LEU A 444 -3.77 9.63 -2.41
CA LEU A 444 -2.97 10.84 -2.64
C LEU A 444 -2.36 10.87 -4.06
N PRO A 445 -3.16 11.09 -5.12
CA PRO A 445 -2.62 11.28 -6.46
C PRO A 445 -1.62 12.45 -6.47
N PRO A 446 -0.56 12.38 -7.30
CA PRO A 446 0.45 13.43 -7.37
C PRO A 446 -0.18 14.71 -7.95
N THR A 447 0.33 15.88 -7.57
CA THR A 447 -0.15 17.14 -8.12
C THR A 447 0.34 17.39 -9.54
N THR A 448 1.37 16.65 -9.96
CA THR A 448 1.88 16.57 -11.33
C THR A 448 1.03 15.67 -12.23
N ALA A 449 -0.06 15.08 -11.73
CA ALA A 449 -0.88 14.13 -12.49
C ALA A 449 -1.30 14.65 -13.87
N ILE A 450 -0.94 13.89 -14.91
CA ILE A 450 -1.28 14.14 -16.31
C ILE A 450 -2.72 13.70 -16.60
N SER A 451 -3.17 12.62 -15.96
CA SER A 451 -4.54 12.11 -16.05
C SER A 451 -5.13 11.88 -14.66
N ILE A 452 -6.45 12.04 -14.56
CA ILE A 452 -7.23 11.87 -13.33
C ILE A 452 -8.55 11.15 -13.63
N TYR A 453 -9.19 10.60 -12.60
CA TYR A 453 -10.52 10.00 -12.72
C TYR A 453 -11.60 11.08 -12.83
N ASP A 454 -11.84 11.58 -14.03
CA ASP A 454 -12.87 12.59 -14.34
C ASP A 454 -13.87 12.07 -15.39
N SER A 455 -14.87 12.89 -15.72
CA SER A 455 -15.87 12.53 -16.75
C SER A 455 -15.23 12.31 -18.13
N SER A 456 -14.12 13.00 -18.42
CA SER A 456 -13.41 12.87 -19.68
C SER A 456 -12.73 11.50 -19.81
N TYR A 457 -12.09 11.02 -18.75
CA TYR A 457 -11.49 9.69 -18.65
C TYR A 457 -12.53 8.58 -18.90
N PHE A 458 -13.73 8.74 -18.33
CA PHE A 458 -14.80 7.75 -18.47
C PHE A 458 -15.71 7.94 -19.70
N SER A 459 -15.49 8.97 -20.52
CA SER A 459 -16.37 9.31 -21.66
C SER A 459 -16.54 8.17 -22.69
N GLY A 460 -15.53 7.31 -22.84
CA GLY A 460 -15.57 6.13 -23.71
C GLY A 460 -16.09 4.84 -23.05
N VAL A 461 -16.27 4.84 -21.73
CA VAL A 461 -16.74 3.68 -20.97
C VAL A 461 -18.26 3.68 -20.99
N ARG A 462 -18.86 2.84 -21.84
CA ARG A 462 -20.32 2.64 -21.83
C ARG A 462 -20.72 2.09 -20.46
N PRO A 463 -21.67 2.71 -19.73
CA PRO A 463 -22.15 2.17 -18.48
C PRO A 463 -22.64 0.74 -18.72
N SER A 464 -22.08 -0.20 -17.96
CA SER A 464 -22.42 -1.62 -18.07
C SER A 464 -23.91 -1.80 -17.81
N ARG A 465 -24.65 -2.36 -18.78
CA ARG A 465 -26.09 -2.69 -18.69
C ARG A 465 -26.42 -3.71 -17.58
N ARG A 466 -25.43 -4.23 -16.85
CA ARG A 466 -25.66 -4.95 -15.58
C ARG A 466 -25.91 -3.94 -14.47
N GLY A 467 -27.08 -3.29 -14.54
CA GLY A 467 -27.60 -2.51 -13.44
C GLY A 467 -27.72 -3.38 -12.20
N GLY A 468 -27.05 -2.98 -11.12
CA GLY A 468 -27.41 -3.42 -9.79
C GLY A 468 -28.88 -3.09 -9.55
N VAL A 469 -29.60 -4.02 -8.96
CA VAL A 469 -30.94 -3.77 -8.44
C VAL A 469 -30.73 -3.00 -7.14
N ALA A 470 -31.12 -1.73 -7.10
CA ALA A 470 -31.15 -0.98 -5.85
C ALA A 470 -32.01 -1.74 -4.83
N ALA A 471 -31.75 -1.57 -3.52
CA ALA A 471 -32.41 -2.31 -2.43
C ALA A 471 -33.97 -2.26 -2.45
N ASN A 472 -34.57 -1.40 -3.28
CA ASN A 472 -36.02 -1.27 -3.52
C ASN A 472 -36.52 -1.88 -4.86
N GLY A 473 -35.73 -2.72 -5.53
CA GLY A 473 -36.21 -3.48 -6.70
C GLY A 473 -36.34 -2.69 -8.01
N ARG A 474 -35.83 -1.45 -8.09
CA ARG A 474 -35.88 -0.62 -9.31
C ARG A 474 -34.53 -0.62 -10.04
N PRO A 475 -34.51 -0.73 -11.38
CA PRO A 475 -33.27 -0.65 -12.15
C PRO A 475 -32.70 0.77 -12.07
N GLU A 476 -31.58 0.91 -11.38
CA GLU A 476 -30.90 2.18 -11.09
C GLU A 476 -30.45 2.90 -12.38
N GLY A 477 -30.09 2.13 -13.41
CA GLY A 477 -29.73 2.66 -14.73
C GLY A 477 -30.89 3.31 -15.49
N ALA A 478 -32.14 2.90 -15.26
CA ALA A 478 -33.29 3.53 -15.93
C ALA A 478 -33.59 4.92 -15.37
N TRP A 479 -33.35 5.12 -14.07
CA TRP A 479 -33.52 6.43 -13.41
C TRP A 479 -32.42 7.41 -13.81
N GLN A 480 -31.16 6.97 -13.89
CA GLN A 480 -30.08 7.83 -14.38
C GLN A 480 -30.25 8.20 -15.85
N MET A 481 -30.62 7.24 -16.72
CA MET A 481 -30.93 7.54 -18.12
C MET A 481 -32.10 8.52 -18.26
N MET A 482 -33.11 8.41 -17.39
CA MET A 482 -34.26 9.32 -17.39
C MET A 482 -33.88 10.70 -16.87
N ASN A 483 -33.00 10.81 -15.88
CA ASN A 483 -32.49 12.10 -15.40
C ASN A 483 -31.65 12.81 -16.47
N THR A 484 -30.74 12.11 -17.15
CA THR A 484 -29.97 12.69 -18.25
C THR A 484 -30.86 13.11 -19.42
N PHE A 485 -31.95 12.38 -19.68
CA PHE A 485 -32.92 12.74 -20.71
C PHE A 485 -33.74 13.96 -20.32
N VAL A 486 -34.13 14.05 -19.05
CA VAL A 486 -34.83 15.22 -18.50
C VAL A 486 -33.95 16.47 -18.58
N GLU A 487 -32.66 16.38 -18.24
CA GLU A 487 -31.69 17.48 -18.41
C GLU A 487 -31.56 17.91 -19.88
N GLN A 488 -31.49 16.98 -20.82
CA GLN A 488 -31.46 17.30 -22.26
C GLN A 488 -32.76 17.94 -22.76
N ILE A 489 -33.92 17.60 -22.17
CA ILE A 489 -35.18 18.28 -22.44
C ILE A 489 -35.13 19.73 -21.92
N PHE A 490 -34.59 19.96 -20.73
CA PHE A 490 -34.44 21.30 -20.16
C PHE A 490 -33.58 22.19 -21.07
N ASP A 491 -32.42 21.69 -21.49
CA ASP A 491 -31.51 22.40 -22.42
C ASP A 491 -32.19 22.69 -23.77
N ALA A 492 -32.96 21.74 -24.30
CA ALA A 492 -33.65 21.90 -25.59
C ALA A 492 -34.77 22.95 -25.53
N VAL A 493 -35.46 23.08 -24.38
CA VAL A 493 -36.51 24.08 -24.16
C VAL A 493 -35.92 25.48 -23.93
N GLU A 494 -34.77 25.56 -23.26
CA GLU A 494 -34.08 26.82 -22.97
C GLU A 494 -33.43 27.44 -24.20
N GLN A 495 -32.88 26.61 -25.11
CA GLN A 495 -32.18 27.09 -26.31
C GLN A 495 -33.11 27.51 -27.47
N ASP A 496 -34.26 26.86 -27.64
CA ASP A 496 -35.24 27.21 -28.69
C ASP A 496 -36.71 27.05 -28.21
N PRO A 497 -37.28 28.10 -27.59
CA PRO A 497 -38.65 28.07 -27.05
C PRO A 497 -39.74 27.87 -28.10
N GLY A 498 -39.46 28.12 -29.39
CA GLY A 498 -40.43 28.00 -30.48
C GLY A 498 -40.64 26.58 -30.99
N ASN A 499 -39.60 25.75 -31.01
CA ASN A 499 -39.58 24.43 -31.68
C ASN A 499 -39.16 23.28 -30.76
N TRP A 500 -39.21 23.47 -29.43
CA TRP A 500 -38.81 22.47 -28.45
C TRP A 500 -39.55 21.12 -28.62
N ARG A 501 -40.81 21.14 -29.07
CA ARG A 501 -41.60 19.90 -29.29
C ARG A 501 -40.97 18.97 -30.32
N GLU A 502 -40.50 19.52 -31.44
CA GLU A 502 -39.87 18.73 -32.50
C GLU A 502 -38.53 18.14 -32.05
N ARG A 503 -37.77 18.88 -31.23
CA ARG A 503 -36.52 18.41 -30.64
C ARG A 503 -36.74 17.32 -29.60
N VAL A 504 -37.70 17.49 -28.69
CA VAL A 504 -38.06 16.47 -27.70
C VAL A 504 -38.57 15.19 -28.40
N GLN A 505 -39.29 15.34 -29.51
CA GLN A 505 -39.72 14.20 -30.32
C GLN A 505 -38.54 13.50 -31.01
N ALA A 506 -37.56 14.25 -31.54
CA ALA A 506 -36.35 13.67 -32.13
C ALA A 506 -35.47 12.96 -31.08
N LEU A 507 -35.30 13.57 -29.90
CA LEU A 507 -34.59 12.97 -28.77
C LEU A 507 -35.29 11.69 -28.28
N TRP A 508 -36.62 11.69 -28.23
CA TRP A 508 -37.40 10.50 -27.88
C TRP A 508 -37.25 9.39 -28.93
N GLN A 509 -37.30 9.72 -30.22
CA GLN A 509 -37.09 8.76 -31.30
C GLN A 509 -35.68 8.16 -31.26
N GLN A 510 -34.66 8.98 -30.96
CA GLN A 510 -33.29 8.53 -30.76
C GLN A 510 -33.18 7.60 -29.54
N LEU A 511 -33.86 7.91 -28.45
CA LEU A 511 -33.92 7.05 -27.26
C LEU A 511 -34.60 5.71 -27.58
N GLU A 512 -35.67 5.72 -28.38
CA GLU A 512 -36.39 4.51 -28.82
C GLU A 512 -35.52 3.60 -29.69
N THR A 513 -34.71 4.15 -30.61
CA THR A 513 -33.79 3.38 -31.46
C THR A 513 -32.53 2.93 -30.72
N GLU A 514 -31.92 3.77 -29.88
CA GLU A 514 -30.67 3.45 -29.18
C GLU A 514 -30.86 2.44 -28.03
N ASN A 515 -32.02 2.44 -27.39
CA ASN A 515 -32.29 1.61 -26.20
C ASN A 515 -33.17 0.39 -26.41
N ASP A 516 -33.58 0.06 -27.65
CA ASP A 516 -34.40 -1.12 -27.98
C ASP A 516 -35.62 -1.23 -27.05
N MET A 517 -36.37 -0.12 -26.94
CA MET A 517 -37.55 0.03 -26.09
C MET A 517 -38.75 -0.84 -26.55
N GLY A 518 -38.58 -1.68 -27.58
CA GLY A 518 -39.59 -2.57 -28.12
C GLY A 518 -40.09 -3.66 -27.15
N ARG A 519 -39.38 -3.90 -26.04
CA ARG A 519 -39.80 -4.83 -24.97
C ARG A 519 -40.79 -4.24 -23.97
N VAL A 520 -40.92 -2.91 -23.92
CA VAL A 520 -41.88 -2.24 -23.03
C VAL A 520 -43.25 -2.23 -23.71
N PRO A 521 -44.33 -2.64 -23.02
CA PRO A 521 -45.69 -2.56 -23.55
C PRO A 521 -45.97 -1.17 -24.12
N GLN A 522 -46.59 -1.11 -25.30
CA GLN A 522 -46.76 0.14 -26.04
C GLN A 522 -47.57 1.19 -25.25
N ALA A 523 -48.46 0.74 -24.37
CA ALA A 523 -49.19 1.60 -23.45
C ALA A 523 -48.27 2.30 -22.41
N GLU A 524 -47.27 1.60 -21.88
CA GLU A 524 -46.33 2.18 -20.91
C GLU A 524 -45.38 3.18 -21.59
N ARG A 525 -44.94 2.89 -22.82
CA ARG A 525 -44.13 3.83 -23.61
C ARG A 525 -44.88 5.13 -23.90
N ASN A 526 -46.15 5.02 -24.30
CA ASN A 526 -46.99 6.19 -24.55
C ASN A 526 -47.20 7.02 -23.27
N ASN A 527 -47.42 6.36 -22.13
CA ASN A 527 -47.56 7.05 -20.84
C ASN A 527 -46.27 7.78 -20.42
N MET A 528 -45.10 7.17 -20.67
CA MET A 528 -43.80 7.80 -20.39
C MET A 528 -43.56 9.02 -21.29
N TYR A 529 -43.85 8.89 -22.59
CA TYR A 529 -43.75 9.99 -23.54
C TYR A 529 -44.69 11.15 -23.19
N GLU A 530 -45.95 10.86 -22.85
CA GLU A 530 -46.91 11.88 -22.39
C GLU A 530 -46.46 12.57 -21.10
N GLY A 531 -45.89 11.83 -20.16
CA GLY A 531 -45.33 12.39 -18.92
C GLY A 531 -44.19 13.37 -19.19
N LEU A 532 -43.31 13.03 -20.13
CA LEU A 532 -42.17 13.85 -20.52
C LEU A 532 -42.59 15.11 -21.31
N ILE A 533 -43.58 14.99 -22.20
CA ILE A 533 -44.17 16.15 -22.87
C ILE A 533 -44.80 17.10 -21.86
N ARG A 534 -45.57 16.58 -20.89
CA ARG A 534 -46.17 17.43 -19.84
C ARG A 534 -45.12 18.14 -19.00
N LEU A 535 -44.01 17.48 -18.70
CA LEU A 535 -42.90 18.09 -17.99
C LEU A 535 -42.27 19.22 -18.83
N ALA A 536 -41.98 18.97 -20.10
CA ALA A 536 -41.45 19.98 -21.02
C ALA A 536 -42.42 21.17 -21.23
N GLU A 537 -43.74 20.92 -21.30
CA GLU A 537 -44.78 21.96 -21.36
C GLU A 537 -44.78 22.83 -20.11
N ASN A 538 -44.70 22.23 -18.92
CA ASN A 538 -44.66 22.97 -17.67
C ASN A 538 -43.43 23.87 -17.56
N VAL A 539 -42.29 23.40 -18.07
CA VAL A 539 -41.03 24.15 -18.10
C VAL A 539 -41.10 25.30 -19.10
N ALA A 540 -41.58 25.04 -20.33
CA ALA A 540 -41.78 26.08 -21.34
C ALA A 540 -42.79 27.15 -20.88
N ASN A 541 -43.86 26.74 -20.20
CA ASN A 541 -44.86 27.65 -19.62
C ASN A 541 -44.28 28.45 -18.44
N GLY A 542 -43.40 27.85 -17.63
CA GLY A 542 -42.69 28.54 -16.55
C GLY A 542 -41.72 29.62 -17.07
N LEU A 543 -40.99 29.33 -18.14
CA LEU A 543 -40.10 30.29 -18.82
C LEU A 543 -40.89 31.43 -19.48
N ASN A 544 -42.03 31.12 -20.13
CA ASN A 544 -42.94 32.13 -20.67
C ASN A 544 -43.59 33.00 -19.57
N ALA A 545 -43.90 32.42 -18.40
CA ALA A 545 -44.42 33.16 -17.26
C ALA A 545 -43.36 34.08 -16.62
N GLN A 546 -42.08 33.67 -16.60
CA GLN A 546 -40.97 34.52 -16.16
C GLN A 546 -40.66 35.64 -17.15
N GLY A 547 -40.84 35.42 -18.46
CA GLY A 547 -40.71 36.46 -19.49
C GLY A 547 -41.83 37.51 -19.50
N ALA A 548 -42.97 37.23 -18.84
CA ALA A 548 -44.13 38.13 -18.76
C ALA A 548 -44.17 38.99 -17.47
N VAL A 549 -43.22 38.81 -16.54
CA VAL A 549 -43.13 39.62 -15.31
C VAL A 549 -42.05 40.69 -15.48
N ASN A 550 -42.51 41.95 -15.50
CA ASN A 550 -41.69 43.17 -15.55
C ASN A 550 -40.53 43.13 -14.51
N PRO A 551 -39.34 43.69 -14.80
CA PRO A 551 -38.20 43.67 -13.90
C PRO A 551 -38.42 44.71 -12.79
N GLY A 552 -38.91 44.28 -11.63
CA GLY A 552 -39.12 45.18 -10.51
C GLY A 552 -39.98 44.65 -9.38
N ALA A 553 -39.58 43.55 -8.74
CA ALA A 553 -39.99 43.25 -7.37
C ALA A 553 -39.02 42.23 -6.75
N MET A 554 -38.36 42.62 -5.65
CA MET A 554 -37.46 41.78 -4.87
C MET A 554 -38.21 40.57 -4.25
N PRO A 555 -37.62 39.36 -4.24
CA PRO A 555 -38.24 38.17 -3.65
C PRO A 555 -37.95 38.14 -2.15
N GLY A 556 -38.94 38.53 -1.33
CA GLY A 556 -38.81 38.53 0.12
C GLY A 556 -40.04 39.06 0.83
N ALA A 557 -41.18 38.36 0.71
CA ALA A 557 -42.32 38.58 1.59
C ALA A 557 -42.99 37.23 1.90
N PHE A 558 -42.86 36.80 3.15
CA PHE A 558 -43.56 35.65 3.73
C PHE A 558 -45.08 35.91 3.75
N PRO A 559 -45.92 34.86 3.56
CA PRO A 559 -47.36 35.00 3.65
C PRO A 559 -47.80 35.07 5.13
N ASN A 560 -48.36 36.21 5.54
CA ASN A 560 -49.03 36.31 6.82
C ASN A 560 -50.48 35.83 6.67
N ALA A 561 -50.85 34.84 7.48
CA ALA A 561 -52.18 34.30 7.57
C ALA A 561 -53.05 35.10 8.56
N GLY A 562 -54.29 35.40 8.17
CA GLY A 562 -55.45 35.39 9.06
C GLY A 562 -55.91 36.69 9.73
N GLY A 563 -57.09 37.16 9.31
CA GLY A 563 -58.25 37.35 10.20
C GLY A 563 -58.54 38.74 10.79
N ASN A 564 -59.45 39.48 10.15
CA ASN A 564 -60.68 40.05 10.76
C ASN A 564 -61.38 41.02 9.79
N HIS A 565 -62.35 40.52 9.03
CA HIS A 565 -63.79 40.86 9.13
C HIS A 565 -64.55 40.34 7.91
#